data_AF-A0A078HMD6-F1
#
_entry.id   AF-A0A078HMD6-F1
#
_cell.length_a   1.000
_cell.length_b   1.000
_cell.length_c   1.000
_cell.angle_alpha   90.00
_cell.angle_beta   90.00
_cell.angle_gamma   90.00
#
_symmetry.space_group_name_H-M   'P 1'
#
loop_
_entity.id
_entity.type
_entity.pdbx_description
1 polymer ?
#
loop_
_entity_poly.entity_id
_entity_poly.type
_entity_poly.pdbx_seq_one_letter_code
_entity_poly.pdbx_strand_id
1 'polypeptide(L)'
;MDSLTQLIVIFMMTMFISATISQATTVVIHNNLEGGLSLGYHCKSGDDDLGYKSLAPGGSGSFDFNPDIFGPKRETENLKSLDAHNANGG
;
A
#
# COMPACT_ATOMS: atom_id res chain seq x y z
N MET A 1 13.47 36.06 20.58
CA MET A 1 12.69 34.82 20.79
C MET A 1 13.20 34.21 22.08
N ASP A 2 12.40 34.25 23.13
CA ASP A 2 12.71 33.63 24.42
C ASP A 2 12.80 32.10 24.30
N SER A 3 13.55 31.48 25.21
CA SER A 3 13.81 30.03 25.22
C SER A 3 12.52 29.20 25.28
N LEU A 4 11.51 29.68 26.01
CA LEU A 4 10.21 29.02 26.10
C LEU A 4 9.44 29.04 24.77
N THR A 5 9.38 30.21 24.11
CA THR A 5 8.77 30.35 22.79
C THR A 5 9.51 29.52 21.73
N GLN A 6 10.85 29.43 21.81
CA GLN A 6 11.61 28.53 20.93
C GLN A 6 11.25 27.06 21.15
N LEU A 7 11.10 26.61 22.40
CA LEU A 7 10.74 25.23 22.71
C LEU A 7 9.33 24.87 22.17
N ILE A 8 8.37 25.78 22.35
CA ILE A 8 7.00 25.61 21.86
C ILE A 8 6.98 25.54 20.33
N VAL A 9 7.70 26.43 19.65
CA VAL A 9 7.78 26.41 18.18
C VAL A 9 8.42 25.11 17.70
N ILE A 10 9.51 24.64 18.31
CA ILE A 10 10.14 23.37 17.93
C ILE A 10 9.16 22.21 18.10
N PHE A 11 8.44 22.13 19.23
CA PHE A 11 7.49 21.06 19.48
C PHE A 11 6.33 21.04 18.47
N MET A 12 5.78 22.22 18.16
CA MET A 12 4.75 22.38 17.12
C MET A 12 5.29 21.92 15.76
N MET A 13 6.48 22.39 15.36
CA MET A 13 7.09 22.00 14.09
C MET A 13 7.35 20.49 14.01
N THR A 14 7.84 19.85 15.08
CA THR A 14 8.07 18.39 15.10
C THR A 14 6.78 17.60 15.03
N MET A 15 5.71 18.05 15.70
CA MET A 15 4.39 17.42 15.64
C MET A 15 3.79 17.50 14.23
N PHE A 16 3.92 18.65 13.57
CA PHE A 16 3.50 18.82 12.18
C PHE A 16 4.29 17.92 11.21
N ILE A 17 5.61 17.78 11.39
CA ILE A 17 6.42 16.89 10.56
C ILE A 17 5.97 15.43 10.71
N SER A 18 5.77 14.94 11.94
CA SER A 18 5.34 13.56 12.17
C SER A 18 4.01 13.24 11.47
N ALA A 19 3.03 14.14 11.52
CA ALA A 19 1.73 13.94 10.89
C ALA A 19 1.76 13.85 9.35
N THR A 20 2.87 14.24 8.71
CA THR A 20 3.00 14.28 7.24
C THR A 20 3.73 13.09 6.63
N ILE A 21 4.33 12.21 7.45
CA ILE A 21 5.05 11.05 6.93
C ILE A 21 4.03 9.92 6.72
N SER A 22 3.40 9.87 5.55
CA SER A 22 2.75 8.66 5.03
C SER A 22 3.68 8.06 3.99
N GLN A 23 4.24 6.87 4.27
CA GLN A 23 5.05 6.15 3.29
C GLN A 23 4.11 5.34 2.40
N ALA A 24 3.91 5.76 1.15
CA ALA A 24 3.22 4.94 0.16
C ALA A 24 4.10 3.74 -0.21
N THR A 25 3.55 2.52 -0.12
CA THR A 25 4.20 1.28 -0.53
C THR A 25 3.63 0.85 -1.87
N THR A 26 4.45 0.84 -2.91
CA THR A 26 4.07 0.30 -4.22
C THR A 26 4.39 -1.19 -4.28
N VAL A 27 3.39 -2.00 -4.59
CA VAL A 27 3.57 -3.43 -4.86
C VAL A 27 3.51 -3.66 -6.36
N VAL A 28 4.53 -4.33 -6.90
CA VAL A 28 4.61 -4.69 -8.32
C VAL A 28 4.43 -6.20 -8.48
N ILE A 29 3.52 -6.58 -9.37
CA ILE A 29 3.22 -7.97 -9.68
C ILE A 29 3.70 -8.26 -11.09
N HIS A 30 4.42 -9.37 -11.26
CA HIS A 30 4.89 -9.86 -12.54
C HIS A 30 4.24 -11.22 -12.84
N ASN A 31 3.61 -11.34 -14.02
CA ASN A 31 3.06 -12.60 -14.47
C ASN A 31 4.14 -13.41 -15.21
N ASN A 32 4.80 -14.28 -14.46
CA ASN A 32 5.80 -15.22 -14.99
C ASN A 32 5.25 -16.66 -15.05
N LEU A 33 3.93 -16.83 -15.12
CA LEU A 33 3.31 -18.15 -15.24
C LEU A 33 3.73 -18.82 -16.55
N GLU A 34 4.18 -20.07 -16.46
CA GLU A 34 4.52 -20.87 -17.64
C GLU A 34 3.27 -21.21 -18.47
N GLY A 35 3.48 -21.50 -19.76
CA GLY A 35 2.39 -21.92 -20.66
C GLY A 35 1.51 -20.77 -21.18
N GLY A 36 1.93 -19.50 -21.02
CA GLY A 36 1.18 -18.37 -21.56
C GLY A 36 -0.12 -18.10 -20.81
N LEU A 37 -0.13 -18.35 -19.50
CA LEU A 37 -1.32 -18.18 -18.67
C LEU A 37 -1.50 -16.73 -18.22
N SER A 38 -2.75 -16.30 -18.16
CA SER A 38 -3.13 -15.00 -17.61
C SER A 38 -3.22 -15.10 -16.09
N LEU A 39 -2.70 -14.12 -15.37
CA LEU A 39 -2.76 -14.05 -13.91
C LEU A 39 -3.90 -13.13 -13.48
N GLY A 40 -4.91 -13.70 -12.82
CA GLY A 40 -5.96 -12.96 -12.13
C GLY A 40 -5.55 -12.70 -10.70
N TYR A 41 -5.69 -11.47 -10.23
CA TYR A 41 -5.38 -11.15 -8.85
C TYR A 41 -6.36 -10.14 -8.24
N HIS A 42 -6.62 -10.32 -6.95
CA HIS A 42 -7.43 -9.43 -6.14
C HIS A 42 -6.61 -8.94 -4.95
N CYS A 43 -6.64 -7.64 -4.69
CA CYS A 43 -5.84 -7.00 -3.66
C CYS A 43 -6.74 -6.29 -2.67
N LYS A 44 -6.65 -6.69 -1.38
CA LYS A 44 -7.47 -6.14 -0.31
C LYS A 44 -6.64 -5.86 0.94
N SER A 45 -6.85 -4.70 1.55
CA SER A 45 -6.25 -4.31 2.82
C SER A 45 -7.30 -3.71 3.75
N GLY A 46 -7.85 -4.52 4.65
CA GLY A 46 -8.88 -4.11 5.60
C GLY A 46 -10.16 -3.82 4.87
N ASP A 47 -10.65 -2.59 5.01
CA ASP A 47 -11.84 -2.10 4.31
C ASP A 47 -11.50 -1.53 2.91
N ASP A 48 -10.22 -1.42 2.56
CA ASP A 48 -9.77 -0.95 1.24
C ASP A 48 -9.67 -2.13 0.27
N ASP A 49 -10.48 -2.08 -0.78
CA ASP A 49 -10.54 -3.07 -1.86
C ASP A 49 -10.09 -2.40 -3.16
N LEU A 50 -8.93 -2.83 -3.67
CA LEU A 50 -8.33 -2.30 -4.89
C LEU A 50 -8.84 -2.98 -6.16
N GLY A 51 -9.81 -3.87 -6.02
CA GLY A 51 -10.52 -4.55 -7.09
C GLY A 51 -9.78 -5.74 -7.66
N TYR A 52 -10.44 -6.38 -8.63
CA TYR A 52 -9.86 -7.47 -9.41
C TYR A 52 -9.12 -6.93 -10.63
N LYS A 53 -7.96 -7.50 -10.93
CA LYS A 53 -7.13 -7.18 -12.10
C LYS A 53 -6.65 -8.47 -12.77
N SER A 54 -6.35 -8.38 -14.07
CA SER A 54 -5.79 -9.47 -14.85
C SER A 54 -4.53 -9.01 -15.58
N LEU A 55 -3.48 -9.84 -15.54
CA LEU A 55 -2.24 -9.63 -16.29
C LEU A 55 -2.11 -10.68 -17.38
N ALA A 56 -1.87 -10.20 -18.60
CA ALA A 56 -1.46 -11.05 -19.70
C ALA A 56 -0.11 -11.74 -19.40
N PRO A 57 0.23 -12.82 -20.14
CA PRO A 57 1.52 -13.51 -19.98
C PRO A 57 2.71 -12.55 -20.16
N GLY A 58 3.67 -12.60 -19.23
CA GLY A 58 4.84 -11.69 -19.23
C GLY A 58 4.51 -10.24 -18.86
N GLY A 59 3.25 -9.92 -18.58
CA GLY A 59 2.81 -8.60 -18.17
C GLY A 59 3.15 -8.28 -16.72
N SER A 60 3.12 -7.00 -16.38
CA SER A 60 3.23 -6.52 -15.01
C SER A 60 2.16 -5.49 -14.70
N GLY A 61 1.86 -5.35 -13.41
CA GLY A 61 0.95 -4.34 -12.90
C GLY A 61 1.40 -3.87 -11.52
N SER A 62 0.91 -2.72 -11.11
CA SER A 62 1.18 -2.19 -9.77
C SER A 62 -0.10 -1.69 -9.11
N PHE A 63 0.00 -1.57 -7.80
CA PHE A 63 -0.91 -0.76 -7.01
C PHE A 63 -0.14 -0.11 -5.88
N ASP A 64 -0.61 1.06 -5.48
CA ASP A 64 -0.06 1.82 -4.38
C ASP A 64 -0.94 1.59 -3.15
N PHE A 65 -0.31 1.26 -2.04
CA PHE A 65 -0.96 1.14 -0.74
C PHE A 65 -0.39 2.20 0.20
N ASN A 66 -1.26 3.03 0.77
CA ASN A 66 -0.88 4.04 1.76
C ASN A 66 -1.25 3.53 3.16
N PRO A 67 -0.30 2.96 3.94
CA PRO A 67 -0.55 2.67 5.34
C PRO A 67 -0.89 3.96 6.08
N ASP A 68 -2.03 3.95 6.77
CA ASP A 68 -2.35 4.99 7.75
C ASP A 68 -1.50 4.75 9.00
N ILE A 69 -0.52 5.65 9.22
CA ILE A 69 0.43 5.57 10.35
C ILE A 69 -0.19 6.13 11.64
N PHE A 70 -1.32 6.84 11.58
CA PHE A 70 -1.94 7.53 12.72
C PHE A 70 -3.36 7.07 13.06
N GLY A 71 -3.95 6.16 12.29
CA GLY A 71 -5.24 5.52 12.59
C GLY A 71 -5.17 4.55 13.79
N PRO A 72 -6.29 4.33 14.52
CA PRO A 72 -6.32 3.37 15.61
C PRO A 72 -6.02 1.98 15.06
N LYS A 73 -4.90 1.41 15.51
CA LYS A 73 -4.35 0.10 15.12
C LYS A 73 -5.45 -0.94 14.85
N ARG A 74 -5.79 -1.10 13.58
CA ARG A 74 -6.37 -2.33 13.05
C ARG A 74 -5.50 -2.70 11.87
N GLU A 75 -4.44 -3.46 12.17
CA GLU A 75 -3.69 -4.20 11.16
C GLU A 75 -2.88 -3.29 10.22
N THR A 76 -2.14 -2.38 10.84
CA THR A 76 -1.07 -1.58 10.24
C THR A 76 0.07 -2.50 9.78
N GLU A 77 0.32 -2.54 8.47
CA GLU A 77 1.59 -2.16 7.81
C GLU A 77 1.85 -2.91 6.49
N ASN A 78 1.06 -3.94 6.15
CA ASN A 78 1.29 -4.75 4.95
C ASN A 78 0.00 -5.08 4.20
N LEU A 79 0.16 -5.41 2.92
CA LEU A 79 -0.88 -6.05 2.11
C LEU A 79 -1.42 -7.28 2.86
N LYS A 80 -2.72 -7.28 3.16
CA LYS A 80 -3.33 -8.32 4.00
C LYS A 80 -3.69 -9.58 3.22
N SER A 81 -4.23 -9.40 2.01
CA SER A 81 -4.51 -10.50 1.10
C SER A 81 -4.16 -10.13 -0.33
N LEU A 82 -3.45 -11.04 -1.00
CA LEU A 82 -3.28 -11.07 -2.43
C LEU A 82 -3.72 -12.44 -2.93
N ASP A 83 -4.90 -12.50 -3.51
CA ASP A 83 -5.47 -13.73 -4.03
C ASP A 83 -5.13 -13.83 -5.51
N ALA A 84 -4.17 -14.70 -5.84
CA ALA A 84 -3.66 -14.91 -7.19
C ALA A 84 -4.13 -16.26 -7.75
N HIS A 85 -4.71 -16.25 -8.95
CA HIS A 85 -5.16 -17.46 -9.63
C HIS A 85 -4.98 -17.35 -11.15
N ASN A 86 -5.04 -18.48 -11.84
CA ASN A 86 -5.10 -18.51 -13.30
C ASN A 86 -6.40 -17.83 -13.76
N ALA A 87 -6.31 -16.70 -14.45
CA ALA A 87 -7.46 -15.98 -14.99
C ALA A 87 -8.11 -16.69 -16.18
N ASN A 88 -7.45 -17.71 -16.75
CA ASN A 88 -8.01 -18.54 -17.81
C ASN A 88 -8.78 -19.77 -17.26
N GLY A 89 -9.15 -19.78 -15.97
CA GLY A 89 -9.84 -20.90 -15.34
C GLY A 89 -11.22 -21.16 -15.94
N GLY A 90 -11.40 -22.38 -16.44
CA GLY A 90 -12.68 -23.09 -16.36
C GLY A 90 -12.88 -23.68 -14.98
#